data_AF-A0AA35MID8-F1
#
_entry.id   AF-A0AA35MID8-F1
#
_cell.length_a   1.000
_cell.length_b   1.000
_cell.length_c   1.000
_cell.angle_alpha   90.00
_cell.angle_beta   90.00
_cell.angle_gamma   90.00
#
_symmetry.space_group_name_H-M   'P 1'
#
loop_
_entity.id
_entity.type
_entity.pdbx_description
1 polymer ?
#
loop_
_entity_poly.entity_id
_entity_poly.type
_entity_poly.pdbx_seq_one_letter_code
_entity_poly.pdbx_strand_id
1 'polypeptide(L)'
;MTVIAIAGGLGDVGRTIEVEMVRHPHLTVHILTRKVPTGLPRPVEIDYSAVSAVSETLNNLQVDTVISTLNLHWPGASKSQINLIRGAAASGVVS
;
A
#
# COMPACT_ATOMS: atom_id res chain seq x y z
N MET A 1 -5.63 13.78 10.47
CA MET A 1 -4.64 12.69 10.41
C MET A 1 -4.85 12.05 9.06
N THR A 2 -3.85 12.05 8.19
CA THR A 2 -3.95 11.49 6.84
C THR A 2 -3.24 10.14 6.81
N VAL A 3 -3.93 9.11 6.34
CA VAL A 3 -3.43 7.74 6.26
C VAL A 3 -2.93 7.48 4.84
N ILE A 4 -1.65 7.18 4.72
CA ILE A 4 -0.98 6.86 3.47
C ILE A 4 -0.63 5.37 3.47
N ALA A 5 -1.01 4.67 2.40
CA ALA A 5 -0.58 3.30 2.16
C ALA A 5 0.42 3.23 1.00
N ILE A 6 1.61 2.68 1.26
CA ILE A 6 2.68 2.54 0.26
C ILE A 6 2.74 1.08 -0.20
N ALA A 7 2.24 0.81 -1.40
CA ALA A 7 2.34 -0.50 -2.04
C ALA A 7 3.74 -0.72 -2.58
N GLY A 8 4.38 -1.82 -2.19
CA GLY A 8 5.79 -2.08 -2.52
C GLY A 8 6.78 -1.29 -1.67
N GLY A 9 6.35 -0.76 -0.50
CA GLY A 9 7.15 0.07 0.40
C GLY A 9 8.46 -0.55 0.90
N LEU A 10 8.69 -1.84 0.66
CA LEU A 10 9.92 -2.55 1.00
C LEU A 10 11.06 -2.37 -0.01
N GLY A 11 10.76 -1.93 -1.24
CA GLY A 11 11.77 -1.63 -2.26
C GLY A 11 12.46 -0.28 -2.01
N ASP A 12 13.56 -0.03 -2.71
CA ASP A 12 14.40 1.15 -2.49
C ASP A 12 13.63 2.48 -2.58
N VAL A 13 12.75 2.61 -3.58
CA VAL A 13 11.91 3.80 -3.78
C VAL A 13 10.87 3.91 -2.66
N GLY A 14 10.11 2.84 -2.41
CA GLY A 14 9.06 2.83 -1.40
C GLY A 14 9.58 3.10 0.01
N ARG A 15 10.76 2.57 0.34
CA ARG A 15 11.43 2.81 1.62
C ARG A 15 11.91 4.24 1.77
N THR A 16 12.44 4.82 0.70
CA THR A 16 12.85 6.23 0.70
C THR A 16 11.66 7.16 0.96
N ILE A 17 10.51 6.86 0.35
CA ILE A 17 9.27 7.62 0.56
C ILE A 17 8.77 7.45 2.00
N GLU A 18 8.76 6.22 2.54
CA GLU A 18 8.33 5.96 3.92
C GLU A 18 9.17 6.74 4.93
N VAL A 19 10.50 6.69 4.83
CA VAL A 19 11.43 7.40 5.73
C VAL A 19 11.18 8.91 5.77
N GLU A 20 10.77 9.50 4.65
CA GLU A 20 10.44 10.92 4.61
C GLU A 20 9.04 11.21 5.16
N MET A 21 8.05 10.40 4.80
CA MET A 21 6.67 10.61 5.23
C MET A 21 6.48 10.47 6.73
N VAL A 22 7.15 9.51 7.37
CA VAL A 22 7.04 9.31 8.84
C VAL A 22 7.58 10.48 9.68
N ARG A 23 8.35 11.40 9.08
CA ARG A 23 8.81 12.63 9.74
C ARG A 23 7.68 13.64 9.96
N HIS A 24 6.56 13.47 9.27
CA HIS A 24 5.43 14.38 9.32
C HIS A 24 4.37 13.87 10.31
N PRO A 25 4.15 14.57 11.45
CA PRO A 25 3.33 14.05 12.55
C PRO A 25 1.83 13.93 12.24
N HIS A 26 1.37 14.53 11.15
CA HIS A 26 -0.02 14.47 10.69
C HIS A 26 -0.28 13.29 9.73
N LEU A 27 0.76 12.53 9.38
CA LEU A 27 0.68 11.37 8.50
C LEU A 27 0.78 10.07 9.32
N THR A 28 -0.07 9.12 8.97
CA THR A 28 0.07 7.72 9.39
C THR A 28 0.43 6.90 8.16
N VAL A 29 1.60 6.26 8.17
CA VAL A 29 2.12 5.51 7.02
C VAL A 29 2.00 4.01 7.26
N HIS A 30 1.40 3.30 6.31
CA HIS A 30 1.33 1.85 6.25
C HIS A 30 2.11 1.31 5.05
N ILE A 31 2.89 0.25 5.25
CA ILE A 31 3.59 -0.42 4.15
C ILE A 31 2.78 -1.63 3.73
N LEU A 32 2.27 -1.63 2.49
CA LEU A 32 1.57 -2.78 1.94
C LEU A 32 2.57 -3.73 1.26
N THR A 33 2.53 -5.00 1.66
CA THR A 33 3.43 -6.06 1.18
C THR A 33 2.69 -7.38 1.01
N ARG A 34 3.15 -8.25 0.11
CA ARG A 34 2.60 -9.61 -0.05
C ARG A 34 2.98 -10.56 1.08
N LYS A 35 4.03 -10.21 1.84
CA LYS A 35 4.53 -10.99 2.97
C LYS A 35 5.12 -10.04 3.99
N VAL A 36 4.69 -10.16 5.24
CA VAL A 36 5.18 -9.34 6.34
C VAL A 36 6.60 -9.76 6.73
N PRO A 37 7.62 -8.90 6.57
CA PRO A 37 8.94 -9.15 7.13
C PRO A 37 8.92 -8.86 8.63
N THR A 38 9.70 -9.61 9.40
CA THR A 38 9.89 -9.33 10.83
C THR A 38 10.68 -8.04 11.02
N GLY A 39 10.26 -7.19 11.96
CA GLY A 39 11.04 -6.03 12.41
C GLY A 39 10.78 -4.71 11.66
N LEU A 40 9.74 -4.63 10.84
CA LEU A 40 9.32 -3.37 10.22
C LEU A 40 8.16 -2.72 10.97
N PRO A 41 8.11 -1.37 11.03
CA PRO A 41 6.97 -0.67 11.59
C PRO A 41 5.77 -0.75 10.62
N ARG A 42 4.62 -1.18 11.15
CA ARG A 42 3.31 -1.19 10.46
C ARG A 42 3.26 -1.88 9.07
N PRO A 43 3.91 -3.03 8.84
CA PRO A 43 3.69 -3.80 7.62
C PRO A 43 2.28 -4.37 7.64
N VAL A 44 1.58 -4.25 6.52
CA VAL A 44 0.25 -4.84 6.31
C VAL A 44 0.36 -5.82 5.15
N GLU A 45 -0.02 -7.06 5.41
CA GLU A 45 -0.13 -8.06 4.37
C GLU A 45 -1.32 -7.74 3.47
N ILE A 46 -1.13 -7.85 2.15
CA ILE A 46 -2.21 -7.64 1.19
C ILE A 46 -2.12 -8.65 0.06
N ASP A 47 -3.29 -9.18 -0.32
CA ASP A 47 -3.44 -10.01 -1.49
C ASP A 47 -3.86 -9.16 -2.71
N TYR A 48 -2.89 -8.82 -3.55
CA TYR A 48 -3.15 -8.11 -4.81
C TYR A 48 -3.83 -8.98 -5.89
N SER A 49 -4.06 -10.28 -5.64
CA SER A 49 -4.73 -11.16 -6.60
C SER A 49 -6.24 -10.93 -6.67
N ALA A 50 -6.83 -10.36 -5.61
CA ALA A 50 -8.27 -10.12 -5.46
C ALA A 50 -8.59 -8.64 -5.18
N VAL A 51 -9.46 -8.05 -6.00
CA VAL A 51 -9.89 -6.65 -5.86
C VAL A 51 -10.61 -6.41 -4.53
N SER A 52 -11.42 -7.37 -4.07
CA SER A 52 -12.13 -7.29 -2.79
C SER A 52 -11.18 -7.25 -1.60
N ALA A 53 -10.15 -8.10 -1.60
CA ALA A 53 -9.14 -8.12 -0.53
C ALA A 53 -8.37 -6.79 -0.45
N VAL A 54 -8.02 -6.19 -1.60
CA VAL A 54 -7.42 -4.86 -1.65
C VAL A 54 -8.38 -3.82 -1.07
N SER A 55 -9.62 -3.79 -1.55
CA SER A 55 -10.63 -2.83 -1.10
C SER A 55 -10.85 -2.89 0.42
N GLU A 56 -11.05 -4.10 0.94
CA GLU A 56 -11.24 -4.35 2.37
C GLU A 56 -10.03 -3.92 3.19
N THR A 57 -8.81 -4.22 2.75
CA THR A 57 -7.58 -3.80 3.43
C THR A 57 -7.47 -2.27 3.51
N LEU A 58 -7.72 -1.57 2.40
CA LEU A 58 -7.66 -0.11 2.34
C LEU A 58 -8.76 0.54 3.20
N ASN A 59 -9.96 -0.03 3.18
CA ASN A 59 -11.08 0.43 4.01
C ASN A 59 -10.82 0.20 5.50
N ASN A 60 -10.36 -0.98 5.91
CA ASN A 60 -10.05 -1.30 7.31
C ASN A 60 -8.99 -0.37 7.92
N LEU A 61 -8.04 0.08 7.10
CA LEU A 61 -7.02 1.04 7.49
C LEU A 61 -7.46 2.51 7.38
N GLN A 62 -8.62 2.78 6.78
CA GLN A 62 -9.11 4.12 6.45
C GLN A 62 -8.09 4.92 5.63
N VAL A 63 -7.55 4.29 4.57
CA VAL A 63 -6.52 4.90 3.71
C VAL A 63 -7.09 6.05 2.90
N ASP A 64 -6.53 7.24 3.07
CA ASP A 64 -6.85 8.42 2.26
C ASP A 64 -6.11 8.40 0.91
N THR A 65 -4.85 7.96 0.90
CA THR A 65 -3.98 8.01 -0.28
C THR A 65 -3.17 6.73 -0.44
N VAL A 66 -3.15 6.18 -1.66
CA VAL A 66 -2.31 5.05 -2.03
C VAL A 66 -1.16 5.52 -2.92
N ILE A 67 0.07 5.15 -2.56
CA ILE A 67 1.26 5.36 -3.38
C ILE A 67 1.76 3.99 -3.84
N SER A 68 1.77 3.77 -5.16
CA SER A 68 2.34 2.53 -5.71
C SER A 68 3.80 2.71 -6.07
N THR A 69 4.63 1.84 -5.49
CA THR A 69 6.05 1.64 -5.82
C THR A 69 6.31 0.18 -6.22
N LEU A 70 5.26 -0.53 -6.65
CA LEU A 70 5.37 -1.91 -7.10
C LEU A 70 6.34 -2.00 -8.28
N ASN A 71 7.34 -2.87 -8.16
CA ASN A 71 8.20 -3.23 -9.27
C ASN A 71 7.36 -3.93 -10.35
N LEU A 72 7.45 -3.47 -11.60
CA LEU A 72 6.68 -4.02 -12.73
C LEU A 72 7.40 -5.13 -13.51
N HIS A 73 8.64 -5.45 -13.15
CA HIS A 73 9.50 -6.43 -13.82
C HIS A 73 9.35 -7.85 -13.28
N TRP A 74 8.11 -8.31 -13.04
CA TRP A 74 7.86 -9.71 -12.69
C TRP A 74 6.50 -10.19 -13.23
N PRO A 75 6.35 -11.51 -13.52
CA PRO A 75 5.09 -12.06 -14.04
C PRO A 75 3.93 -11.88 -13.06
N GLY A 76 2.97 -11.02 -13.41
CA GLY A 76 1.80 -10.70 -12.57
C GLY A 76 1.78 -9.28 -12.02
N ALA A 77 2.87 -8.51 -12.15
CA ALA A 77 2.95 -7.14 -11.65
C ALA A 77 1.88 -6.22 -12.23
N SER A 78 1.63 -6.28 -13.55
CA SER A 78 0.57 -5.51 -14.20
C SER A 78 -0.82 -5.85 -13.64
N LYS A 79 -1.09 -7.14 -13.38
CA LYS A 79 -2.36 -7.57 -12.78
C LYS A 79 -2.50 -7.05 -11.36
N SER A 80 -1.43 -7.14 -10.56
CA SER A 80 -1.43 -6.60 -9.19
C SER A 80 -1.63 -5.08 -9.16
N GLN A 81 -1.00 -4.33 -10.07
CA GLN A 81 -1.18 -2.88 -10.18
C GLN A 81 -2.62 -2.53 -10.58
N ILE A 82 -3.20 -3.22 -11.56
CA ILE A 82 -4.60 -3.00 -11.98
C ILE A 82 -5.56 -3.33 -10.84
N ASN A 83 -5.34 -4.43 -10.13
CA ASN A 83 -6.16 -4.81 -8.99
C ASN A 83 -6.02 -3.82 -7.82
N LEU A 84 -4.84 -3.24 -7.61
CA LEU A 84 -4.63 -2.17 -6.64
C LEU A 84 -5.47 -0.94 -7.00
N ILE A 85 -5.44 -0.50 -8.26
CA ILE A 85 -6.25 0.63 -8.75
C ILE A 85 -7.75 0.36 -8.57
N ARG A 86 -8.21 -0.82 -8.99
CA ARG A 86 -9.63 -1.21 -8.86
C ARG A 86 -10.07 -1.33 -7.42
N GLY A 87 -9.23 -1.90 -6.55
CA GLY A 87 -9.51 -2.05 -5.13
C GLY A 87 -9.54 -0.71 -4.41
N ALA A 88 -8.62 0.20 -4.74
CA ALA A 88 -8.65 1.58 -4.24
C ALA A 88 -9.93 2.30 -4.64
N ALA A 89 -10.33 2.25 -5.91
CA ALA A 89 -11.58 2.83 -6.38
C ALA A 89 -12.82 2.18 -5.72
N ALA A 90 -12.80 0.86 -5.48
CA ALA A 90 -13.89 0.14 -4.84
C ALA A 90 -13.97 0.34 -3.32
N SER A 91 -12.89 0.80 -2.67
CA SER A 91 -12.83 0.98 -1.21
C SER A 91 -13.69 2.12 -0.69
N GLY A 92 -13.98 3.12 -1.56
CA GLY A 92 -14.73 4.32 -1.22
C GLY A 92 -14.03 5.27 -0.24
N VAL A 93 -12.79 4.97 0.17
CA VAL A 93 -12.02 5.78 1.15
C VAL A 93 -10.81 6.48 0.54
N VAL A 94 -10.30 5.98 -0.59
CA VAL A 94 -9.16 6.58 -1.30
C VAL A 94 -9.67 7.70 -2.21
N SER A 95 -9.13 8.91 -2.05
CA SER A 95 -9.50 10.13 -2.79
C SER A 95 -8.52 10.50 -3.90
#